data_AF-A0A382EHS5-F1
#
_entry.id   AF-A0A382EHS5-F1
#
_cell.length_a   1.000
_cell.length_b   1.000
_cell.length_c   1.000
_cell.angle_alpha   90.00
_cell.angle_beta   90.00
_cell.angle_gamma   90.00
#
_symmetry.space_group_name_H-M   'P 1'
#
loop_
_entity.id
_entity.type
_entity.pdbx_description
1 polymer ?
#
loop_
_entity_poly.entity_id
_entity_poly.type
_entity_poly.pdbx_seq_one_letter_code
_entity_poly.pdbx_strand_id
1 'polypeptide(L)'
;MQSTIKGAKLPLEKAATELLVVPISLSDGPSELSDLNRAVGGEVERALSRGECTGKKYESFIVKTIDDSWRADRLLLIGMGEERPFSVSRLRQVASAAALVGRRCRINDMAFAVPDSINTEIGVQAVAEGLTLGEFSPDLYKAENDQEPSSL
;
A
#
# COMPACT_ATOMS: atom_id res chain seq x y z
N MET A 1 6.14 -19.37 4.11
CA MET A 1 4.76 -18.88 3.96
C MET A 1 4.42 -18.93 2.48
N GLN A 2 3.32 -19.57 2.07
CA GLN A 2 2.87 -19.53 0.68
C GLN A 2 1.91 -18.36 0.51
N SER A 3 2.37 -17.27 -0.09
CA SER A 3 1.51 -16.13 -0.43
C SER A 3 0.71 -16.44 -1.70
N THR A 4 -0.59 -16.14 -1.69
CA THR A 4 -1.47 -16.30 -2.86
C THR A 4 -1.83 -14.92 -3.40
N ILE A 5 -1.60 -14.68 -4.69
CA ILE A 5 -1.97 -13.42 -5.34
C ILE A 5 -3.19 -13.66 -6.25
N LYS A 6 -4.19 -12.78 -6.13
CA LYS A 6 -5.38 -12.77 -6.99
C LYS A 6 -5.59 -11.37 -7.54
N GLY A 7 -6.00 -11.27 -8.81
CA GLY A 7 -6.44 -10.03 -9.42
C GLY A 7 -7.97 -9.95 -9.44
N ALA A 8 -8.53 -8.78 -9.19
CA ALA A 8 -9.96 -8.53 -9.31
C ALA A 8 -10.22 -7.07 -9.70
N LYS A 9 -11.31 -6.83 -10.44
CA LYS A 9 -11.78 -5.48 -10.77
C LYS A 9 -13.02 -5.18 -9.92
N LEU A 10 -12.85 -4.32 -8.92
CA LEU A 10 -13.91 -3.87 -8.03
C LEU A 10 -13.64 -2.44 -7.55
N PRO A 11 -14.67 -1.71 -7.08
CA PRO A 11 -14.48 -0.44 -6.38
C PRO A 11 -13.63 -0.62 -5.11
N LEU A 12 -12.83 0.38 -4.74
CA LEU A 12 -11.90 0.30 -3.61
C LEU A 12 -12.61 -0.05 -2.29
N GLU A 13 -13.79 0.51 -2.06
CA GLU A 13 -14.60 0.29 -0.86
C GLU A 13 -15.10 -1.17 -0.73
N LYS A 14 -15.05 -1.97 -1.80
CA LYS A 14 -15.46 -3.39 -1.78
C LYS A 14 -14.31 -4.35 -1.56
N ALA A 15 -13.07 -3.87 -1.46
CA ALA A 15 -11.92 -4.71 -1.16
C ALA A 15 -11.96 -5.17 0.30
N ALA A 16 -12.35 -6.42 0.54
CA ALA A 16 -12.33 -7.04 1.87
C ALA A 16 -10.93 -7.54 2.17
N THR A 17 -10.22 -6.84 3.07
CA THR A 17 -8.81 -7.10 3.41
C THR A 17 -8.44 -6.41 4.72
N GLU A 18 -7.37 -6.85 5.39
CA GLU A 18 -6.86 -6.17 6.60
C GLU A 18 -6.19 -4.82 6.26
N LEU A 19 -5.53 -4.72 5.10
CA LEU A 19 -4.90 -3.49 4.63
C LEU A 19 -5.12 -3.24 3.14
N LEU A 20 -5.79 -2.14 2.81
CA LEU A 20 -5.87 -1.64 1.43
C LEU A 20 -4.77 -0.60 1.20
N VAL A 21 -3.84 -0.91 0.29
CA VAL A 21 -2.78 0.00 -0.14
C VAL A 21 -3.27 0.86 -1.29
N VAL A 22 -3.14 2.17 -1.13
CA VAL A 22 -3.55 3.17 -2.11
C VAL A 22 -2.34 4.02 -2.49
N PRO A 23 -1.78 3.87 -3.70
CA PRO A 23 -0.74 4.74 -4.20
C PRO A 23 -1.26 6.16 -4.42
N ILE A 24 -0.56 7.15 -3.88
CA ILE A 24 -0.85 8.57 -4.04
C ILE A 24 0.39 9.31 -4.55
N SER A 25 0.26 10.55 -4.98
CA SER A 25 1.32 11.39 -5.51
C SER A 25 1.26 12.80 -4.97
N LEU A 26 2.29 13.60 -5.27
CA LEU A 26 2.35 14.98 -4.81
C LEU A 26 1.21 15.87 -5.32
N SER A 27 0.51 15.44 -6.38
CA SER A 27 -0.64 16.17 -6.94
C SER A 27 -1.99 15.76 -6.34
N ASP A 28 -2.05 14.72 -5.51
CA ASP A 28 -3.31 14.24 -4.95
C ASP A 28 -3.65 15.05 -3.68
N GLY A 29 -4.59 15.97 -3.82
CA GLY A 29 -5.04 16.84 -2.75
C GLY A 29 -6.32 16.36 -2.07
N PRO A 30 -6.94 17.21 -1.24
CA PRO A 30 -8.18 16.86 -0.52
C PRO A 30 -9.33 16.44 -1.44
N SER A 31 -9.43 17.00 -2.65
CA SER A 31 -10.49 16.68 -3.61
C SER A 31 -10.33 15.26 -4.16
N GLU A 32 -9.12 14.91 -4.58
CA GLU A 32 -8.74 13.62 -5.14
C GLU A 32 -8.84 12.49 -4.11
N LEU A 33 -8.61 12.82 -2.83
CA LEU A 33 -8.62 11.87 -1.72
C LEU A 33 -9.90 11.93 -0.88
N SER A 34 -10.95 12.62 -1.36
CA SER A 34 -12.17 12.91 -0.59
C SER A 34 -12.90 11.65 -0.08
N ASP A 35 -13.04 10.62 -0.93
CA ASP A 35 -13.68 9.36 -0.52
C ASP A 35 -12.86 8.59 0.52
N LEU A 36 -11.53 8.57 0.36
CA LEU A 36 -10.61 7.97 1.34
C LEU A 36 -10.65 8.75 2.67
N ASN A 37 -10.69 10.08 2.59
CA ASN A 37 -10.78 10.95 3.74
C ASN A 37 -12.07 10.71 4.53
N ARG A 38 -13.20 10.58 3.84
CA ARG A 38 -14.48 10.21 4.46
C ARG A 38 -14.38 8.84 5.13
N ALA A 39 -13.77 7.86 4.46
CA ALA A 39 -13.62 6.50 4.97
C ALA A 39 -12.90 6.42 6.32
N VAL A 40 -12.03 7.41 6.61
CA VAL A 40 -11.20 7.46 7.83
C VAL A 40 -11.55 8.65 8.73
N GLY A 41 -12.71 9.28 8.56
CA GLY A 41 -13.18 10.35 9.45
C GLY A 41 -12.38 11.65 9.38
N GLY A 42 -11.82 11.98 8.21
CA GLY A 42 -11.08 13.23 7.99
C GLY A 42 -9.58 13.15 8.32
N GLU A 43 -9.05 11.97 8.69
CA GLU A 43 -7.63 11.85 9.08
C GLU A 43 -6.67 12.06 7.91
N VAL A 44 -7.06 11.75 6.67
CA VAL A 44 -6.20 11.99 5.48
C VAL A 44 -5.95 13.48 5.30
N GLU A 45 -7.00 14.30 5.40
CA GLU A 45 -6.89 15.77 5.28
C GLU A 45 -6.08 16.38 6.43
N ARG A 46 -6.25 15.85 7.66
CA ARG A 46 -5.41 16.25 8.79
C ARG A 46 -3.95 15.90 8.55
N ALA A 47 -3.66 14.69 8.07
CA ALA A 47 -2.31 14.25 7.74
C ALA A 47 -1.67 15.09 6.61
N LEU A 48 -2.44 15.43 5.57
CA LEU A 48 -2.03 16.38 4.53
C LEU A 48 -1.64 17.73 5.13
N SER A 49 -2.50 18.31 5.98
CA SER A 49 -2.24 19.61 6.62
C SER A 49 -1.00 19.63 7.52
N ARG A 50 -0.63 18.47 8.09
CA ARG A 50 0.55 18.29 8.94
C ARG A 50 1.81 17.89 8.16
N GLY A 51 1.66 17.58 6.87
CA GLY A 51 2.76 17.06 6.04
C GLY A 51 3.16 15.62 6.33
N GLU A 52 2.26 14.82 6.91
CA GLU A 52 2.45 13.40 7.22
C GLU A 52 2.09 12.48 6.04
N CYS A 53 1.27 12.98 5.11
CA CYS A 53 0.79 12.26 3.94
C CYS A 53 0.77 13.21 2.73
N THR A 54 1.94 13.52 2.18
CA THR A 54 2.17 14.46 1.07
C THR A 54 2.24 13.80 -0.31
N GLY A 55 2.43 12.48 -0.36
CA GLY A 55 2.61 11.73 -1.60
C GLY A 55 4.07 11.63 -2.06
N LYS A 56 5.03 12.02 -1.21
CA LYS A 56 6.47 11.82 -1.44
C LYS A 56 6.78 10.34 -1.61
N LYS A 57 7.74 10.02 -2.48
CA LYS A 57 8.06 8.62 -2.81
C LYS A 57 8.34 7.80 -1.53
N TYR A 58 7.61 6.69 -1.37
CA TYR A 58 7.64 5.77 -0.21
C TYR A 58 7.16 6.32 1.13
N GLU A 59 6.73 7.59 1.20
CA GLU A 59 6.03 8.10 2.37
C GLU A 59 4.79 7.26 2.61
N SER A 60 4.59 6.82 3.85
CA SER A 60 3.60 5.81 4.21
C SER A 60 2.76 6.34 5.35
N PHE A 61 1.46 6.47 5.12
CA PHE A 61 0.47 6.89 6.11
C PHE A 61 -0.56 5.78 6.27
N ILE A 62 -0.60 5.16 7.46
CA ILE A 62 -1.54 4.09 7.78
C ILE A 62 -2.61 4.59 8.74
N VAL A 63 -3.86 4.29 8.45
CA VAL A 63 -5.01 4.78 9.22
C VAL A 63 -6.13 3.75 9.22
N LYS A 64 -6.85 3.66 10.34
CA LYS A 64 -7.99 2.77 10.48
C LYS A 64 -9.20 3.32 9.72
N THR A 65 -9.88 2.45 8.98
CA THR A 65 -11.17 2.75 8.36
C THR A 65 -12.26 2.77 9.44
N ILE A 66 -13.16 3.75 9.37
CA ILE A 66 -14.28 3.90 10.31
C ILE A 66 -15.65 3.88 9.63
N ASP A 67 -15.68 3.98 8.30
CA ASP A 67 -16.91 3.95 7.50
C ASP A 67 -17.27 2.51 7.11
N ASP A 68 -18.42 2.02 7.57
CA ASP A 68 -18.90 0.65 7.32
C ASP A 68 -19.18 0.33 5.84
N SER A 69 -19.22 1.34 4.96
CA SER A 69 -19.35 1.13 3.51
C SER A 69 -18.07 0.57 2.87
N TRP A 70 -16.93 0.70 3.56
CA TRP A 70 -15.63 0.18 3.19
C TRP A 70 -15.37 -1.18 3.86
N ARG A 71 -14.88 -2.13 3.09
CA ARG A 71 -14.58 -3.50 3.57
C ARG A 71 -13.16 -3.70 4.07
N ALA A 72 -12.26 -2.73 3.85
CA ALA A 72 -10.88 -2.78 4.32
C ALA A 72 -10.76 -2.24 5.75
N ASP A 73 -10.09 -2.97 6.65
CA ASP A 73 -9.94 -2.55 8.05
C ASP A 73 -9.06 -1.31 8.21
N ARG A 74 -8.05 -1.16 7.34
CA ARG A 74 -7.10 -0.04 7.33
C ARG A 74 -6.78 0.37 5.90
N LEU A 75 -6.43 1.65 5.74
CA LEU A 75 -5.84 2.19 4.52
C LEU A 75 -4.35 2.45 4.76
N LEU A 76 -3.52 2.09 3.78
CA LEU A 76 -2.14 2.57 3.64
C LEU A 76 -2.05 3.48 2.42
N LEU A 77 -1.93 4.79 2.64
CA LEU A 77 -1.59 5.73 1.59
C LEU A 77 -0.08 5.72 1.42
N ILE A 78 0.41 5.36 0.23
CA ILE A 78 1.84 5.27 -0.06
C ILE A 78 2.22 6.17 -1.24
N GLY A 79 3.21 7.03 -1.05
CA GLY A 79 3.56 8.04 -2.04
C GLY A 79 4.38 7.52 -3.23
N MET A 80 4.07 8.03 -4.41
CA MET A 80 4.67 7.73 -5.71
C MET A 80 5.61 8.87 -6.19
N GLY A 81 5.65 10.01 -5.51
CA GLY A 81 6.43 11.19 -5.89
C GLY A 81 5.79 12.01 -7.02
N GLU A 82 6.61 12.79 -7.75
CA GLU A 82 6.13 13.83 -8.68
C GLU A 82 5.79 13.32 -10.10
N GLU A 83 6.36 12.19 -10.54
CA GLU A 83 6.23 11.76 -11.94
C GLU A 83 4.85 11.19 -12.26
N ARG A 84 4.08 11.90 -13.08
CA ARG A 84 2.99 11.32 -13.89
C ARG A 84 3.33 11.43 -15.38
N PRO A 85 3.04 10.40 -16.20
CA PRO A 85 2.50 9.10 -15.80
C PRO A 85 3.52 8.27 -15.01
N PHE A 86 3.07 7.50 -14.02
CA PHE A 86 3.95 6.63 -13.25
C PHE A 86 4.53 5.51 -14.13
N SER A 87 5.80 5.15 -13.92
CA SER A 87 6.39 4.00 -14.62
C SER A 87 6.03 2.68 -13.94
N VAL A 88 5.99 1.61 -14.73
CA VAL A 88 5.80 0.22 -14.25
C VAL A 88 6.87 -0.16 -13.21
N SER A 89 8.12 0.25 -13.44
CA SER A 89 9.22 0.03 -12.50
C SER A 89 8.97 0.70 -11.15
N ARG A 90 8.46 1.93 -11.16
CA ARG A 90 8.08 2.65 -9.94
C ARG A 90 6.93 1.98 -9.21
N LEU A 91 5.91 1.53 -9.92
CA LEU A 91 4.77 0.81 -9.32
C LEU A 91 5.25 -0.45 -8.59
N ARG A 92 6.14 -1.24 -9.21
CA ARG A 92 6.74 -2.42 -8.59
C ARG A 92 7.50 -2.08 -7.30
N GLN A 93 8.33 -1.04 -7.33
CA GLN A 93 9.09 -0.60 -6.15
C GLN A 93 8.16 -0.17 -5.01
N VAL A 94 7.09 0.56 -5.32
CA VAL A 94 6.10 0.99 -4.32
C VAL A 94 5.31 -0.19 -3.77
N ALA A 95 4.96 -1.17 -4.60
CA ALA A 95 4.36 -2.42 -4.14
C ALA A 95 5.29 -3.19 -3.18
N SER A 96 6.59 -3.27 -3.47
CA SER A 96 7.57 -3.86 -2.53
C SER A 96 7.65 -3.09 -1.21
N ALA A 97 7.69 -1.76 -1.26
CA ALA A 97 7.70 -0.93 -0.06
C ALA A 97 6.42 -1.14 0.78
N ALA A 98 5.26 -1.24 0.14
CA ALA A 98 4.00 -1.51 0.81
C ALA A 98 3.97 -2.88 1.51
N ALA A 99 4.49 -3.93 0.87
CA ALA A 99 4.63 -5.25 1.49
C ALA A 99 5.53 -5.20 2.74
N LEU A 100 6.65 -4.47 2.70
CA LEU A 100 7.50 -4.26 3.87
C LEU A 100 6.76 -3.54 5.02
N VAL A 101 5.92 -2.55 4.71
CA VAL A 101 5.06 -1.89 5.71
C VAL A 101 4.05 -2.88 6.29
N GLY A 102 3.39 -3.68 5.45
CA GLY A 102 2.47 -4.72 5.90
C GLY A 102 3.11 -5.71 6.85
N ARG A 103 4.31 -6.22 6.51
CA ARG A 103 5.09 -7.13 7.36
C ARG A 103 5.42 -6.49 8.71
N ARG A 104 5.90 -5.24 8.72
CA ARG A 104 6.18 -4.50 9.97
C ARG A 104 4.93 -4.35 10.84
N CYS A 105 3.76 -4.20 10.21
CA CYS A 105 2.48 -4.07 10.88
C CYS A 105 1.79 -5.42 11.16
N ARG A 106 2.44 -6.56 10.86
CA ARG A 106 1.91 -7.93 11.02
C ARG A 106 0.57 -8.14 10.29
N ILE A 107 0.43 -7.54 9.11
CA ILE A 107 -0.70 -7.72 8.22
C ILE A 107 -0.56 -9.05 7.48
N ASN A 108 -1.61 -9.87 7.45
CA ASN A 108 -1.63 -11.16 6.77
C ASN A 108 -2.44 -11.15 5.47
N ASP A 109 -3.30 -10.14 5.30
CA ASP A 109 -4.14 -9.95 4.12
C ASP A 109 -4.00 -8.49 3.62
N MET A 110 -3.59 -8.33 2.37
CA MET A 110 -3.36 -7.03 1.76
C MET A 110 -3.92 -6.97 0.35
N ALA A 111 -4.63 -5.88 0.04
CA ALA A 111 -4.97 -5.50 -1.34
C ALA A 111 -4.16 -4.28 -1.77
N PHE A 112 -3.80 -4.20 -3.05
CA PHE A 112 -3.08 -3.06 -3.62
C PHE A 112 -3.88 -2.47 -4.78
N ALA A 113 -4.21 -1.18 -4.69
CA ALA A 113 -4.89 -0.46 -5.76
C ALA A 113 -3.92 -0.15 -6.92
N VAL A 114 -4.24 -0.61 -8.13
CA VAL A 114 -3.46 -0.29 -9.32
C VAL A 114 -3.96 1.05 -9.90
N PRO A 115 -3.11 2.09 -10.02
CA PRO A 115 -3.54 3.37 -10.57
C PRO A 115 -4.03 3.25 -12.01
N ASP A 116 -5.13 3.93 -12.37
CA ASP A 116 -5.76 3.82 -13.70
C ASP A 116 -4.80 4.12 -14.86
N SER A 117 -3.86 5.06 -14.67
CA SER A 117 -2.85 5.41 -15.68
C SER A 117 -1.96 4.23 -16.12
N ILE A 118 -1.89 3.19 -15.29
CA ILE A 118 -1.08 1.98 -15.50
C ILE A 118 -1.86 0.70 -15.16
N ASN A 119 -3.19 0.74 -15.24
CA ASN A 119 -4.07 -0.41 -15.02
C ASN A 119 -4.10 -1.30 -16.28
N THR A 120 -2.96 -1.89 -16.60
CA THR A 120 -2.75 -2.86 -17.68
C THR A 120 -2.25 -4.18 -17.10
N GLU A 121 -2.22 -5.24 -17.91
CA GLU A 121 -1.63 -6.53 -17.51
C GLU A 121 -0.21 -6.37 -16.95
N ILE A 122 0.60 -5.52 -17.58
CA ILE A 122 1.97 -5.22 -17.16
C ILE A 122 1.99 -4.51 -15.80
N GLY A 123 1.05 -3.60 -15.54
CA GLY A 123 0.93 -2.91 -14.27
C GLY A 123 0.52 -3.85 -13.13
N VAL A 124 -0.46 -4.71 -13.37
CA VAL A 124 -0.88 -5.74 -12.41
C VAL A 124 0.26 -6.71 -12.11
N GLN A 125 0.99 -7.16 -13.14
CA GLN A 125 2.16 -8.01 -12.98
C GLN A 125 3.24 -7.32 -12.13
N ALA A 126 3.51 -6.03 -12.37
CA ALA A 126 4.49 -5.28 -11.60
C ALA A 126 4.12 -5.16 -10.12
N VAL A 127 2.84 -5.01 -9.79
CA VAL A 127 2.37 -5.05 -8.39
C VAL A 127 2.58 -6.44 -7.79
N ALA A 128 2.19 -7.50 -8.50
CA ALA A 128 2.35 -8.87 -8.01
C ALA A 128 3.82 -9.23 -7.74
N GLU A 129 4.71 -8.88 -8.66
CA GLU A 129 6.16 -9.03 -8.49
C GLU A 129 6.67 -8.20 -7.31
N GLY A 130 6.23 -6.94 -7.19
CA GLY A 130 6.66 -6.05 -6.12
C GLY A 130 6.27 -6.57 -4.74
N LEU A 131 5.01 -6.98 -4.56
CA LEU A 131 4.52 -7.58 -3.33
C LEU A 131 5.31 -8.86 -2.99
N THR A 132 5.53 -9.73 -3.98
CA THR A 132 6.30 -10.98 -3.78
C THR A 132 7.74 -10.71 -3.36
N LEU A 133 8.38 -9.69 -3.96
CA LEU A 133 9.75 -9.30 -3.58
C LEU A 133 9.82 -8.73 -2.16
N GLY A 134 8.79 -8.00 -1.72
CA GLY A 134 8.74 -7.44 -0.36
C GLY A 134 8.55 -8.50 0.74
N GLU A 135 7.97 -9.65 0.40
CA GLU A 135 7.86 -10.81 1.29
C GLU A 135 9.20 -11.53 1.51
N PHE A 136 10.18 -11.35 0.62
CA PHE A 136 11.47 -12.04 0.75
C PHE A 136 12.22 -11.56 2.00
N SER A 137 12.56 -12.52 2.89
CA SER A 137 13.38 -12.26 4.07
C SER A 137 14.75 -12.95 3.94
N PRO A 138 15.86 -12.19 3.81
CA PRO A 138 17.20 -12.77 3.76
C PRO A 138 17.63 -13.40 5.10
N ASP A 139 16.91 -13.12 6.19
CA ASP A 139 17.16 -13.68 7.52
C ASP A 139 17.11 -15.22 7.54
N LEU A 140 16.42 -15.84 6.57
CA LEU A 140 16.40 -17.29 6.37
C LEU A 140 17.79 -17.88 6.05
N TYR A 141 18.76 -17.05 5.68
CA TYR A 141 20.13 -17.47 5.35
C TYR A 141 21.18 -16.98 6.34
N LYS A 142 20.79 -16.31 7.44
CA LYS A 142 21.71 -15.95 8.52
C LYS A 142 21.95 -17.15 9.43
N ALA A 143 23.22 -17.43 9.74
CA ALA A 143 23.61 -18.46 10.69
C ALA A 143 22.99 -18.20 12.07
N GLU A 144 22.72 -19.24 12.84
CA GLU A 144 21.98 -19.17 14.13
C GLU A 144 22.53 -18.15 15.14
N ASN A 145 23.83 -17.79 15.05
CA ASN A 145 24.44 -16.79 15.93
C ASN A 145 24.17 -15.32 15.55
N ASP A 146 23.64 -15.04 14.36
CA ASP A 146 23.39 -13.68 13.85
C ASP A 146 21.88 -13.39 13.64
N GLN A 147 21.00 -14.29 14.10
CA GLN A 147 19.56 -14.04 14.08
C GLN A 147 19.16 -13.13 15.24
N GLU A 148 18.70 -11.92 14.93
CA GLU A 148 17.95 -11.14 15.92
C GLU A 148 16.71 -11.95 16.33
N PRO A 149 16.40 -12.06 17.63
CA PRO A 149 15.29 -12.88 18.10
C PRO A 149 13.99 -12.42 17.43
N SER A 150 13.42 -13.33 16.64
CA SER A 150 12.12 -13.16 16.01
C SER A 150 11.09 -12.89 17.12
N SER A 151 10.68 -11.63 17.22
CA SER A 151 9.64 -11.20 18.16
C SER A 151 8.29 -11.61 17.58
N LEU A 152 7.92 -12.88 17.80
CA LEU A 152 6.54 -13.38 17.62
C LEU A 152 5.66 -12.73 18.68
#